data_AF-A0A7J6TEM2-F1
#
_entry.id   AF-A0A7J6TEM2-F1
#
_cell.length_a   1.000
_cell.length_b   1.000
_cell.length_c   1.000
_cell.angle_alpha   90.00
_cell.angle_beta   90.00
_cell.angle_gamma   90.00
#
_symmetry.space_group_name_H-M   'P 1'
#
loop_
_entity.id
_entity.type
_entity.pdbx_description
1 polymer ?
#
loop_
_entity_poly.entity_id
_entity_poly.type
_entity_poly.pdbx_seq_one_letter_code
_entity_poly.pdbx_strand_id
1 'polypeptide(L)'
;TKEEVELEVADAEPKFLAGQTAKTGVILSPVRIVKEPDGSLQRAAIQQSTLAQERRESKQAMQEQVIKAIPKDMSRPWEDPNPNQGERTLAQNLRSITMSSTAQNQNRKHGAPTGVSYGQRSALPMREQRESLPIFKLRSQLLQAMAENQVLIVIGETGSGKTTQMTQYMAEAGYADQGIIGCTQPRRVAAIT
;
A
#
# COMPACT_ATOMS: atom_id res chain seq x y z
N THR A 1 17.40 -4.20 -18.90
CA THR A 1 18.23 -4.94 -17.92
C THR A 1 17.29 -5.41 -16.83
N LYS A 2 17.09 -6.73 -16.71
CA LYS A 2 16.21 -7.32 -15.69
C LYS A 2 17.01 -7.35 -14.40
N GLU A 3 16.62 -6.59 -13.39
CA GLU A 3 17.20 -6.69 -12.05
C GLU A 3 16.61 -7.95 -11.40
N GLU A 4 17.46 -8.95 -11.15
CA GLU A 4 17.11 -10.10 -10.33
C GLU A 4 16.97 -9.62 -8.88
N VAL A 5 15.76 -9.74 -8.34
CA VAL A 5 15.48 -9.47 -6.93
C VAL A 5 15.89 -10.71 -6.15
N GLU A 6 17.03 -10.64 -5.48
CA GLU A 6 17.50 -11.65 -4.54
C GLU A 6 16.64 -11.56 -3.26
N LEU A 7 15.75 -12.55 -3.08
CA LEU A 7 14.91 -12.67 -1.90
C LEU A 7 15.64 -13.53 -0.87
N GLU A 8 16.29 -12.89 0.10
CA GLU A 8 16.77 -13.59 1.30
C GLU A 8 15.56 -14.01 2.15
N VAL A 9 15.31 -15.32 2.21
CA VAL A 9 14.33 -15.91 3.10
C VAL A 9 14.94 -15.96 4.49
N ALA A 10 14.34 -15.27 5.45
CA ALA A 10 14.76 -15.36 6.84
C ALA A 10 14.36 -16.75 7.40
N ASP A 11 15.34 -17.64 7.54
CA ASP A 11 15.16 -19.00 8.07
C ASP A 11 14.91 -19.04 9.60
N ALA A 12 14.93 -17.89 10.26
CA ALA A 12 14.72 -17.78 11.70
C ALA A 12 13.24 -18.01 12.06
N GLU A 13 12.96 -19.09 12.80
CA GLU A 13 11.62 -19.37 13.33
C GLU A 13 11.19 -18.25 14.30
N PRO A 14 10.00 -17.65 14.11
CA PRO A 14 9.53 -16.62 15.03
C PRO A 14 9.21 -17.22 16.40
N LYS A 15 9.56 -16.48 17.47
CA LYS A 15 9.48 -16.94 18.88
C LYS A 15 8.12 -17.52 19.30
N PHE A 16 7.02 -17.08 18.67
CA PHE A 16 5.67 -17.54 18.98
C PHE A 16 5.30 -18.91 18.35
N LEU A 17 6.12 -19.44 17.44
CA LEU A 17 5.93 -20.76 16.79
C LEU A 17 6.94 -21.82 17.24
N ALA A 18 7.88 -21.46 18.13
CA ALA A 18 8.97 -22.32 18.57
C ALA A 18 8.47 -23.71 18.98
N GLY A 19 8.87 -24.74 18.22
CA GLY A 19 8.58 -26.15 18.49
C GLY A 19 7.21 -26.67 18.01
N GLN A 20 6.40 -25.86 17.31
CA GLN A 20 5.15 -26.33 16.68
C GLN A 20 5.34 -26.83 15.25
N THR A 21 6.33 -26.31 14.53
CA THR A 21 6.58 -26.63 13.11
C THR A 21 7.24 -28.00 12.92
N ALA A 22 8.13 -28.40 13.84
CA ALA A 22 8.90 -29.65 13.73
C ALA A 22 8.13 -30.93 14.12
N LYS A 23 7.07 -30.84 14.93
CA LYS A 23 6.36 -32.02 15.46
C LYS A 23 5.35 -32.65 14.49
N THR A 24 4.94 -31.92 13.46
CA THR A 24 3.80 -32.32 12.62
C THR A 24 4.22 -32.82 11.22
N GLY A 25 5.52 -32.76 10.86
CA GLY A 25 6.02 -33.26 9.58
C GLY A 25 5.44 -32.57 8.33
N VAL A 26 4.67 -31.49 8.50
CA VAL A 26 4.05 -30.78 7.39
C VAL A 26 5.06 -29.78 6.83
N ILE A 27 5.89 -30.26 5.91
CA ILE A 27 6.57 -29.41 4.94
C ILE A 27 5.45 -28.82 4.08
N LEU A 28 4.91 -27.66 4.50
CA LEU A 28 4.00 -26.89 3.67
C LEU A 28 4.79 -26.47 2.44
N SER A 29 4.60 -27.22 1.34
CA SER A 29 5.12 -26.83 0.03
C SER A 29 4.73 -25.37 -0.20
N PRO A 30 5.66 -24.49 -0.58
CA PRO A 30 5.38 -23.07 -0.72
C PRO A 30 4.15 -22.89 -1.59
N VAL A 31 3.20 -22.09 -1.11
CA VAL A 31 1.95 -21.80 -1.83
C VAL A 31 2.33 -21.41 -3.25
N ARG A 32 1.92 -22.21 -4.24
CA ARG A 32 2.23 -21.93 -5.64
C ARG A 32 1.65 -20.56 -5.98
N ILE A 33 2.52 -19.58 -6.21
CA ILE A 33 2.12 -18.26 -6.67
C ILE A 33 1.77 -18.41 -8.15
N VAL A 34 0.50 -18.69 -8.43
CA VAL A 34 -0.04 -18.70 -9.78
C VAL A 34 -0.36 -17.25 -10.15
N LYS A 35 0.34 -16.73 -11.16
CA LYS A 35 0.02 -15.42 -11.73
C LYS A 35 -1.25 -15.59 -12.58
N GLU A 36 -2.40 -15.21 -12.05
CA GLU A 36 -3.65 -15.12 -12.82
C GLU A 36 -3.64 -13.85 -13.68
N PRO A 37 -3.46 -13.96 -15.02
CA PRO A 37 -3.32 -12.80 -15.91
C PRO A 37 -4.56 -11.88 -15.91
N ASP A 38 -5.72 -12.43 -15.55
CA ASP A 38 -7.00 -11.70 -15.50
C ASP A 38 -7.39 -11.20 -14.10
N GLY A 39 -6.53 -11.41 -13.10
CA GLY A 39 -6.79 -10.98 -11.73
C GLY A 39 -6.94 -9.46 -11.61
N SER A 40 -7.92 -9.00 -10.84
CA SER A 40 -8.20 -7.57 -10.61
C SER A 40 -6.97 -6.79 -10.10
N LEU A 41 -6.16 -7.43 -9.25
CA LEU A 41 -4.92 -6.88 -8.72
C LEU A 41 -3.86 -6.68 -9.81
N GLN A 42 -3.70 -7.65 -10.72
CA GLN A 42 -2.74 -7.54 -11.82
C GLN A 42 -3.16 -6.48 -12.84
N ARG A 43 -4.45 -6.41 -13.17
CA ARG A 43 -4.99 -5.34 -14.03
C ARG A 43 -4.73 -3.95 -13.46
N ALA A 44 -4.94 -3.79 -12.14
CA ALA A 44 -4.63 -2.54 -11.45
C ALA A 44 -3.12 -2.22 -11.49
N ALA A 45 -2.25 -3.22 -11.28
CA ALA A 45 -0.80 -3.03 -11.34
C ALA A 45 -0.32 -2.62 -12.74
N ILE A 46 -0.84 -3.25 -13.80
CA ILE A 46 -0.52 -2.90 -15.19
C ILE A 46 -0.93 -1.45 -15.47
N GLN A 47 -2.16 -1.06 -15.13
CA GLN A 47 -2.64 0.31 -15.32
C GLN A 47 -1.79 1.35 -14.56
N GLN A 48 -1.32 1.02 -13.35
CA GLN A 48 -0.41 1.91 -12.60
C GLN A 48 0.94 2.03 -13.30
N SER A 49 1.48 0.93 -13.83
CA SER A 49 2.77 0.93 -14.53
C SER A 49 2.72 1.73 -15.85
N THR A 50 1.64 1.61 -16.62
CA THR A 50 1.47 2.35 -17.88
C THR A 50 1.31 3.84 -17.63
N LEU A 51 0.51 4.24 -16.64
CA LEU A 51 0.35 5.64 -16.24
C LEU A 51 1.67 6.25 -15.74
N ALA A 52 2.49 5.48 -15.02
CA ALA A 52 3.80 5.93 -14.57
C ALA A 52 4.79 6.14 -15.74
N GLN A 53 4.75 5.26 -16.74
CA GLN A 53 5.57 5.38 -17.94
C GLN A 53 5.16 6.61 -18.77
N GLU A 54 3.85 6.82 -18.98
CA GLU A 54 3.31 7.98 -19.70
C GLU A 54 3.69 9.31 -19.01
N ARG A 55 3.67 9.35 -17.67
CA ARG A 55 4.15 10.51 -16.90
C ARG A 55 5.64 10.78 -17.10
N ARG A 56 6.46 9.74 -17.25
CA ARG A 56 7.90 9.88 -17.48
C ARG A 56 8.17 10.39 -18.89
N GLU A 57 7.49 9.84 -19.87
CA GLU A 57 7.62 10.22 -21.28
C GLU A 57 7.15 11.65 -21.53
N SER A 58 5.99 12.05 -20.98
CA SER A 58 5.51 13.43 -21.07
C SER A 58 6.46 14.44 -20.42
N LYS A 59 7.06 14.11 -19.27
CA LYS A 59 8.07 14.95 -18.63
C LYS A 59 9.33 15.09 -19.50
N GLN A 60 9.78 14.00 -20.12
CA GLN A 60 10.94 14.01 -21.01
C GLN A 60 10.68 14.81 -22.29
N ALA A 61 9.49 14.66 -22.89
CA ALA A 61 9.09 15.43 -24.05
C ALA A 61 9.02 16.92 -23.75
N MET A 62 8.47 17.31 -22.59
CA MET A 62 8.44 18.70 -22.15
C MET A 62 9.87 19.24 -21.93
N GLN A 63 10.74 18.46 -21.32
CA GLN A 63 12.16 18.83 -21.14
C GLN A 63 12.87 19.03 -22.48
N GLU A 64 12.61 18.17 -23.46
CA GLU A 64 13.20 18.27 -24.79
C GLU A 64 12.67 19.49 -25.56
N GLN A 65 11.38 19.82 -25.44
CA GLN A 65 10.80 21.05 -26.00
C GLN A 65 11.47 22.30 -25.42
N VAL A 66 11.69 22.34 -24.10
CA VAL A 66 12.41 23.45 -23.45
C VAL A 66 13.84 23.55 -23.98
N ILE A 67 14.55 22.44 -24.13
CA ILE A 67 15.93 22.43 -24.68
C ILE A 67 15.96 22.93 -26.13
N LYS A 68 14.96 22.58 -26.95
CA LYS A 68 14.85 23.02 -28.35
C LYS A 68 14.45 24.50 -28.49
N ALA A 69 13.70 25.04 -27.54
CA ALA A 69 13.29 26.45 -27.50
C ALA A 69 14.42 27.40 -27.08
N ILE A 70 15.54 26.88 -26.56
CA ILE A 70 16.74 27.67 -26.29
C ILE A 70 17.42 28.00 -27.65
N PRO A 71 17.56 29.28 -28.02
CA PRO A 71 18.12 29.67 -29.32
C PRO A 71 19.54 29.11 -29.52
N LYS A 72 19.78 28.51 -30.70
CA LYS A 72 21.01 27.79 -31.07
C LYS A 72 22.28 28.66 -31.17
N ASP A 73 22.18 29.98 -30.97
CA ASP A 73 23.32 30.90 -31.11
C ASP A 73 24.26 30.95 -29.88
N MET A 74 24.06 30.04 -28.92
CA MET A 74 25.05 29.70 -27.87
C MET A 74 25.58 28.26 -27.98
N SER A 75 25.33 27.57 -29.11
CA SER A 75 25.75 26.18 -29.35
C SER A 75 26.90 26.03 -30.33
N ARG A 76 27.80 27.03 -30.44
CA ARG A 76 29.13 26.84 -31.02
C ARG A 76 30.14 26.56 -29.90
N PRO A 77 30.39 25.30 -29.51
CA PRO A 77 31.67 24.92 -28.94
C PRO A 77 32.68 24.89 -30.09
N TRP A 78 33.10 26.06 -30.58
CA TRP A 78 34.34 26.13 -31.36
C TRP A 78 35.47 26.32 -30.35
N GLU A 79 36.40 25.36 -30.34
CA GLU A 79 37.60 25.36 -29.50
C GLU A 79 38.32 26.70 -29.59
N ASP A 80 38.21 27.49 -28.52
CA ASP A 80 39.11 28.61 -28.29
C ASP A 80 40.19 28.17 -27.28
N PRO A 81 41.46 28.04 -27.70
CA PRO A 81 42.56 27.65 -26.81
C PRO A 81 42.90 28.69 -25.73
N ASN A 82 42.21 29.84 -25.67
CA ASN A 82 42.31 30.75 -24.53
C ASN A 82 40.94 31.29 -24.05
N PRO A 83 40.20 30.56 -23.20
CA PRO A 83 38.94 31.03 -22.66
C PRO A 83 39.16 32.14 -21.61
N ASN A 84 38.60 33.33 -21.83
CA ASN A 84 38.53 34.35 -20.77
C ASN A 84 37.65 33.85 -19.60
N GLN A 85 38.15 34.02 -18.37
CA GLN A 85 37.56 33.50 -17.15
C GLN A 85 36.20 34.14 -16.85
N GLY A 86 35.10 33.57 -17.37
CA GLY A 86 33.74 34.00 -17.01
C GLY A 86 32.61 33.49 -17.89
N GLU A 87 32.85 33.20 -19.17
CA GLU A 87 31.78 32.90 -20.13
C GLU A 87 31.21 31.47 -20.01
N ARG A 88 31.98 30.52 -19.46
CA ARG A 88 31.52 29.13 -19.27
C ARG A 88 30.42 28.98 -18.21
N THR A 89 30.34 29.92 -17.27
CA THR A 89 29.46 29.81 -16.09
C THR A 89 28.02 30.27 -16.37
N LEU A 90 27.81 31.19 -17.31
CA LEU A 90 26.50 31.82 -17.57
C LEU A 90 25.52 30.87 -18.26
N ALA A 91 25.96 30.16 -19.29
CA ALA A 91 25.11 29.23 -20.06
C ALA A 91 24.69 27.99 -19.25
N GLN A 92 25.56 27.54 -18.33
CA GLN A 92 25.28 26.42 -17.43
C GLN A 92 24.26 26.79 -16.34
N ASN A 93 24.33 28.02 -15.81
CA ASN A 93 23.38 28.53 -14.81
C ASN A 93 22.00 28.85 -15.40
N LEU A 94 21.92 29.37 -16.64
CA LEU A 94 20.63 29.59 -17.31
C LEU A 94 19.86 28.28 -17.57
N ARG A 95 20.56 27.20 -17.94
CA ARG A 95 19.98 25.85 -18.07
C ARG A 95 19.48 25.29 -16.75
N SER A 96 20.18 25.54 -15.64
CA SER A 96 19.76 25.03 -14.32
C SER A 96 18.54 25.78 -13.78
N ILE A 97 18.44 27.09 -14.04
CA ILE A 97 17.30 27.93 -13.61
C ILE A 97 16.01 27.58 -14.37
N THR A 98 16.08 27.36 -15.69
CA THR A 98 14.91 26.92 -16.48
C THR A 98 14.41 25.52 -16.08
N MET A 99 15.32 24.61 -15.72
CA MET A 99 14.96 23.27 -15.24
C MET A 99 14.31 23.30 -13.84
N SER A 100 14.66 24.28 -13.01
CA SER A 100 14.16 24.43 -11.64
C SER A 100 12.74 25.01 -11.60
N SER A 101 12.42 25.96 -12.49
CA SER A 101 11.11 26.63 -12.51
C SER A 101 9.98 25.74 -13.06
N THR A 102 10.28 24.80 -13.96
CA THR A 102 9.27 23.85 -14.49
C THR A 102 8.96 22.70 -13.52
N ALA A 103 9.90 22.37 -12.63
CA ALA A 103 9.75 21.27 -11.67
C ALA A 103 8.83 21.61 -10.47
N GLN A 104 8.64 22.88 -10.14
CA GLN A 104 7.94 23.29 -8.92
C GLN A 104 6.40 23.40 -9.05
N ASN A 105 5.82 23.42 -10.25
CA ASN A 105 4.37 23.66 -10.42
C ASN A 105 3.52 22.42 -10.78
N GLN A 106 4.04 21.21 -10.57
CA GLN A 106 3.22 19.99 -10.69
C GLN A 106 2.69 19.61 -9.30
N ASN A 107 1.54 20.20 -8.98
CA ASN A 107 0.70 19.76 -7.87
C ASN A 107 0.50 18.24 -7.98
N ARG A 108 1.10 17.48 -7.06
CA ARG A 108 1.02 16.02 -6.98
C ARG A 108 -0.41 15.62 -6.62
N LYS A 109 -1.34 15.71 -7.58
CA LYS A 109 -2.64 15.05 -7.49
C LYS A 109 -2.35 13.54 -7.51
N HIS A 110 -2.29 12.95 -6.33
CA HIS A 110 -2.27 11.52 -6.13
C HIS A 110 -3.63 10.98 -6.60
N GLY A 111 -3.76 10.79 -7.92
CA GLY A 111 -4.87 10.06 -8.50
C GLY A 111 -4.77 8.61 -8.05
N ALA A 112 -5.43 8.30 -6.94
CA ALA A 112 -5.69 6.91 -6.56
C ALA A 112 -6.37 6.21 -7.75
N PRO A 113 -6.02 4.96 -8.07
CA PRO A 113 -6.64 4.22 -9.17
C PRO A 113 -8.15 4.15 -8.96
N THR A 114 -8.89 4.91 -9.75
CA THR A 114 -10.34 4.81 -9.89
C THR A 114 -10.65 3.52 -10.63
N GLY A 115 -11.09 2.48 -9.91
CA GLY A 115 -11.50 1.21 -10.53
C GLY A 115 -11.24 -0.05 -9.71
N VAL A 116 -10.46 0.02 -8.62
CA VAL A 116 -10.28 -1.14 -7.72
C VAL A 116 -11.42 -1.16 -6.70
N SER A 117 -12.51 -1.83 -7.05
CA SER A 117 -13.64 -2.04 -6.14
C SER A 117 -13.36 -3.23 -5.21
N TYR A 118 -12.92 -2.95 -4.00
CA TYR A 118 -12.85 -3.93 -2.91
C TYR A 118 -14.22 -4.00 -2.23
N GLY A 119 -15.03 -4.99 -2.62
CA GLY A 119 -16.37 -5.19 -2.05
C GLY A 119 -17.35 -4.03 -2.30
N GLN A 120 -18.60 -4.20 -1.89
CA GLN A 120 -19.55 -3.10 -1.89
C GLN A 120 -19.19 -2.13 -0.77
N ARG A 121 -18.54 -1.02 -1.12
CA ARG A 121 -18.39 0.10 -0.20
C ARG A 121 -19.76 0.71 0.01
N SER A 122 -20.32 0.51 1.20
CA SER A 122 -21.51 1.26 1.59
C SER A 122 -21.16 2.75 1.62
N ALA A 123 -22.06 3.61 1.14
CA ALA A 123 -21.88 5.06 1.22
C ALA A 123 -22.12 5.60 2.64
N LEU A 124 -22.45 4.71 3.59
CA LEU A 124 -22.73 5.06 4.98
C LEU A 124 -21.41 5.40 5.70
N PRO A 125 -21.43 6.33 6.65
CA PRO A 125 -20.31 6.49 7.57
C PRO A 125 -20.06 5.17 8.31
N MET A 126 -18.78 4.87 8.56
CA MET A 126 -18.33 3.60 9.18
C MET A 126 -19.08 3.26 10.49
N ARG A 127 -19.47 4.29 11.25
CA ARG A 127 -20.24 4.13 12.47
C ARG A 127 -21.64 3.57 12.22
N GLU A 128 -22.41 4.18 11.31
CA GLU A 128 -23.75 3.70 10.96
C GLU A 128 -23.70 2.29 10.37
N GLN A 129 -22.69 1.99 9.55
CA GLN A 129 -22.51 0.64 9.03
C GLN A 129 -22.29 -0.39 10.16
N ARG A 130 -21.50 -0.06 11.19
CA ARG A 130 -21.29 -0.93 12.37
C ARG A 130 -22.56 -1.09 13.20
N GLU A 131 -23.30 -0.01 13.40
CA GLU A 131 -24.58 0.00 14.14
C GLU A 131 -25.67 -0.80 13.42
N SER A 132 -25.58 -0.92 12.08
CA SER A 132 -26.51 -1.72 11.27
C SER A 132 -26.35 -3.24 11.45
N LEU A 133 -25.18 -3.71 11.91
CA LEU A 133 -24.89 -5.14 12.04
C LEU A 133 -25.65 -5.77 13.23
N PRO A 134 -26.19 -7.00 13.09
CA PRO A 134 -27.03 -7.63 14.12
C PRO A 134 -26.39 -7.69 15.51
N ILE A 135 -25.07 -7.90 15.59
CA ILE A 135 -24.35 -8.01 16.85
C ILE A 135 -24.35 -6.72 17.68
N PHE A 136 -24.55 -5.55 17.06
CA PHE A 136 -24.56 -4.27 17.76
C PHE A 136 -25.67 -4.19 18.82
N LYS A 137 -26.85 -4.73 18.51
CA LYS A 137 -28.00 -4.78 19.43
C LYS A 137 -27.72 -5.60 20.69
N LEU A 138 -26.80 -6.55 20.61
CA LEU A 138 -26.44 -7.47 21.70
C LEU A 138 -25.16 -7.05 22.43
N ARG A 139 -24.56 -5.91 22.09
CA ARG A 139 -23.27 -5.45 22.64
C ARG A 139 -23.23 -5.49 24.17
N SER A 140 -24.21 -4.88 24.84
CA SER A 140 -24.21 -4.80 26.31
C SER A 140 -24.37 -6.17 26.97
N GLN A 141 -25.26 -7.00 26.45
CA GLN A 141 -25.47 -8.37 26.95
C GLN A 141 -24.23 -9.23 26.75
N LEU A 142 -23.54 -9.07 25.61
CA LEU A 142 -22.30 -9.78 25.32
C LEU A 142 -21.19 -9.39 26.30
N LEU A 143 -20.99 -8.09 26.55
CA LEU A 143 -19.98 -7.62 27.51
C LEU A 143 -20.27 -8.09 28.94
N GLN A 144 -21.53 -8.07 29.36
CA GLN A 144 -21.94 -8.61 30.65
C GLN A 144 -21.67 -10.11 30.74
N ALA A 145 -22.09 -10.89 29.74
CA ALA A 145 -21.86 -12.33 29.70
C ALA A 145 -20.37 -12.68 29.71
N MET A 146 -19.51 -11.87 29.09
CA MET A 146 -18.06 -12.05 29.13
C MET A 146 -17.45 -11.73 30.50
N ALA A 147 -18.00 -10.77 31.24
CA ALA A 147 -17.54 -10.46 32.60
C ALA A 147 -17.96 -11.54 33.60
N GLU A 148 -19.13 -12.15 33.41
CA GLU A 148 -19.70 -13.17 34.30
C GLU A 148 -19.15 -14.58 34.03
N ASN A 149 -18.69 -14.86 32.81
CA ASN A 149 -18.30 -16.21 32.38
C ASN A 149 -16.85 -16.25 31.88
N GLN A 150 -16.06 -17.18 32.42
CA GLN A 150 -14.70 -17.45 31.93
C GLN A 150 -14.69 -18.01 30.50
N VAL A 151 -15.74 -18.74 30.11
CA VAL A 151 -15.91 -19.32 28.77
C VAL A 151 -17.32 -18.98 28.26
N LEU A 152 -17.40 -18.37 27.08
CA LEU A 152 -18.66 -17.99 26.43
C LEU A 152 -18.72 -18.55 25.01
N ILE A 153 -19.80 -19.29 24.69
CA ILE A 153 -20.06 -19.79 23.34
C ILE A 153 -20.98 -18.81 22.63
N VAL A 154 -20.50 -18.22 21.53
CA VAL A 154 -21.28 -17.28 20.72
C VAL A 154 -21.69 -17.93 19.41
N ILE A 155 -22.99 -17.99 19.15
CA ILE A 155 -23.58 -18.52 17.92
C ILE A 155 -24.16 -17.37 17.12
N GLY A 156 -23.96 -17.37 15.80
CA GLY A 156 -24.64 -16.44 14.90
C GLY A 156 -24.29 -16.68 13.45
N GLU A 157 -25.12 -16.18 12.55
CA GLU A 157 -24.98 -16.35 11.09
C GLU A 157 -23.73 -15.66 10.53
N THR A 158 -23.20 -16.15 9.41
CA THR A 158 -22.09 -15.50 8.69
C THR A 158 -22.49 -14.08 8.29
N GLY A 159 -21.60 -13.10 8.51
CA GLY A 159 -21.91 -11.69 8.24
C GLY A 159 -22.59 -10.94 9.39
N SER A 160 -22.92 -11.58 10.51
CA SER A 160 -23.53 -10.90 11.66
C SER A 160 -22.62 -9.92 12.41
N GLY A 161 -21.32 -9.89 12.08
CA GLY A 161 -20.33 -9.01 12.70
C GLY A 161 -19.55 -9.62 13.88
N LYS A 162 -19.63 -10.94 14.10
CA LYS A 162 -18.94 -11.63 15.23
C LYS A 162 -17.44 -11.34 15.29
N THR A 163 -16.68 -11.82 14.31
CA THR A 163 -15.23 -11.66 14.27
C THR A 163 -14.79 -10.19 14.19
N THR A 164 -15.56 -9.36 13.48
CA THR A 164 -15.20 -7.96 13.22
C THR A 164 -15.47 -7.02 14.39
N GLN A 165 -16.55 -7.24 15.16
CA GLN A 165 -16.95 -6.30 16.21
C GLN A 165 -16.73 -6.79 17.64
N MET A 166 -16.68 -8.10 17.90
CA MET A 166 -16.51 -8.59 19.28
C MET A 166 -15.18 -8.12 19.89
N THR A 167 -14.09 -8.23 19.13
CA THR A 167 -12.76 -7.79 19.54
C THR A 167 -12.73 -6.27 19.81
N GLN A 168 -13.45 -5.50 19.00
CA GLN A 168 -13.61 -4.06 19.19
C GLN A 168 -14.33 -3.76 20.52
N TYR A 169 -15.45 -4.43 20.82
CA TYR A 169 -16.17 -4.22 22.06
C TYR A 169 -15.36 -4.59 23.29
N MET A 170 -14.59 -5.68 23.22
CA MET A 170 -13.68 -6.07 24.28
C MET A 170 -12.59 -5.02 24.51
N ALA A 171 -12.00 -4.50 23.43
CA ALA A 171 -11.00 -3.44 23.54
C ALA A 171 -11.61 -2.16 24.17
N GLU A 172 -12.80 -1.75 23.71
CA GLU A 172 -13.52 -0.59 24.26
C GLU A 172 -13.95 -0.78 25.72
N ALA A 173 -14.13 -2.02 26.19
CA ALA A 173 -14.45 -2.35 27.57
C ALA A 173 -13.20 -2.47 28.48
N GLY A 174 -12.01 -2.21 27.97
CA GLY A 174 -10.76 -2.20 28.75
C GLY A 174 -10.05 -3.57 28.86
N TYR A 175 -10.52 -4.61 28.16
CA TYR A 175 -9.84 -5.91 28.18
C TYR A 175 -8.46 -5.87 27.50
N ALA A 176 -8.20 -4.87 26.65
CA ALA A 176 -6.90 -4.65 26.04
C ALA A 176 -5.90 -3.90 26.95
N ASP A 177 -6.36 -3.30 28.06
CA ASP A 177 -5.49 -2.50 28.93
C ASP A 177 -4.65 -3.38 29.87
N GLN A 178 -5.19 -4.55 30.24
CA GLN A 178 -4.53 -5.51 31.13
C GLN A 178 -3.89 -6.70 30.39
N GLY A 179 -4.05 -6.79 29.07
CA GLY A 179 -3.60 -7.95 28.31
C GLY A 179 -3.79 -7.80 26.80
N ILE A 180 -3.68 -8.92 26.08
CA ILE A 180 -3.76 -8.95 24.62
C ILE A 180 -5.05 -9.67 24.21
N ILE A 181 -5.83 -9.04 23.34
CA ILE A 181 -6.99 -9.66 22.71
C ILE A 181 -6.53 -10.37 21.44
N GLY A 182 -6.55 -11.70 21.46
CA GLY A 182 -6.21 -12.53 20.30
C GLY A 182 -7.44 -12.85 19.46
N CYS A 183 -7.45 -12.40 18.20
CA CYS A 183 -8.44 -12.84 17.21
C CYS A 183 -7.85 -13.95 16.35
N THR A 184 -8.35 -15.19 16.52
CA THR A 184 -7.90 -16.32 15.70
C THR A 184 -8.90 -16.58 14.57
N GLN A 185 -8.39 -16.92 13.39
CA GLN A 185 -9.18 -17.32 12.23
C GLN A 185 -8.55 -18.56 11.57
N PRO A 186 -9.35 -19.54 11.12
CA PRO A 186 -8.82 -20.75 10.51
C PRO A 186 -8.14 -20.49 9.15
N ARG A 187 -8.49 -19.40 8.48
CA ARG A 187 -7.91 -19.00 7.19
C ARG A 187 -7.08 -17.74 7.37
N ARG A 188 -5.82 -17.77 6.91
CA ARG A 188 -4.90 -16.62 6.93
C ARG A 188 -5.52 -15.37 6.29
N VAL A 189 -6.19 -15.53 5.15
CA VAL A 189 -6.82 -14.41 4.42
C VAL A 189 -7.88 -13.71 5.28
N ALA A 190 -8.64 -14.45 6.09
CA ALA A 190 -9.67 -13.89 6.96
C ALA A 190 -9.10 -13.15 8.19
N ALA A 191 -7.82 -13.35 8.52
CA ALA A 191 -7.15 -12.62 9.61
C ALA A 191 -6.48 -11.31 9.13
N ILE A 192 -6.10 -11.24 7.85
CA ILE A 192 -5.36 -10.10 7.27
C ILE A 192 -6.29 -9.04 6.68
N THR A 193 -7.48 -9.45 6.25
CA THR A 193 -8.46 -8.60 5.52
C THR A 193 -9.45 -7.97 6.48
#